data_AF-A0A4Q3US54-F1
#
_entry.id   AF-A0A4Q3US54-F1
#
_cell.length_a   1.000
_cell.length_b   1.000
_cell.length_c   1.000
_cell.angle_alpha   90.00
_cell.angle_beta   90.00
_cell.angle_gamma   90.00
#
_symmetry.space_group_name_H-M   'P 1'
#
loop_
_entity.id
_entity.type
_entity.pdbx_description
1 polymer ?
#
loop_
_entity_poly.entity_id
_entity_poly.type
_entity_poly.pdbx_seq_one_letter_code
_entity_poly.pdbx_strand_id
1 'polypeptide(L)'
;MTDRRREQLVWTRRNLIRTFGVAAGALVSVPLLTRPSFAQVSFADDPYRLGIAAGDPSPDGFVIWTRLAPKPFEIGFGMDTRPVEVAWEVASDEKFATIVQSGVATASPLLAHTVHVEVAGLSPGRPYWYRFRAGGAQSPAGKAKTTPAAGAAVSRVRFAISGCQNYEGGLFTAYRHLAAEDPDFVFCYGDYIYENGGRAAPPETPAALVNRRHLPGEIFSVDDYRRRYAQYKGDPNLQAAHAAAAWFPVWDDHETDNNWASEWDEGGNAPELFRFRRQAAVQAYYEHMPLRRTSLPNGAAMQLYRRRAYGDLIDLNLLDTR
;
A
#
# COMPACT_ATOMS: atom_id res chain seq x y z
N MET A 1 16.91 4.36 70.96
CA MET A 1 18.17 4.13 70.22
C MET A 1 18.21 2.66 69.82
N THR A 2 17.72 2.34 68.64
CA THR A 2 17.87 1.00 68.03
C THR A 2 17.80 1.17 66.51
N ASP A 3 18.97 1.06 65.90
CA ASP A 3 19.28 1.19 64.48
C ASP A 3 18.84 -0.08 63.73
N ARG A 4 17.94 0.06 62.74
CA ARG A 4 17.54 -1.03 61.83
C ARG A 4 18.28 -0.85 60.51
N ARG A 5 19.37 -1.61 60.33
CA ARG A 5 20.02 -1.82 59.02
C ARG A 5 19.06 -2.54 58.08
N ARG A 6 18.79 -1.94 56.92
CA ARG A 6 18.15 -2.61 55.76
C ARG A 6 19.22 -3.39 55.01
N GLU A 7 19.09 -4.71 54.93
CA GLU A 7 19.86 -5.52 53.98
C GLU A 7 19.29 -5.34 52.58
N GLN A 8 20.15 -4.94 51.64
CA GLN A 8 19.82 -4.88 50.21
C GLN A 8 20.08 -6.26 49.60
N LEU A 9 19.06 -6.85 48.97
CA LEU A 9 19.17 -8.08 48.18
C LEU A 9 19.97 -7.81 46.90
N VAL A 10 21.25 -8.21 46.89
CA VAL A 10 22.12 -8.17 45.71
C VAL A 10 21.89 -9.43 44.87
N TRP A 11 21.29 -9.26 43.70
CA TRP A 11 21.10 -10.35 42.74
C TRP A 11 22.37 -10.57 41.93
N THR A 12 23.06 -11.69 42.15
CA THR A 12 24.25 -12.08 41.37
C THR A 12 23.92 -13.12 40.31
N ARG A 13 24.63 -13.06 39.17
CA ARG A 13 24.47 -13.95 37.99
C ARG A 13 24.50 -15.46 38.31
N ARG A 14 25.09 -15.88 39.43
CA ARG A 14 25.14 -17.28 39.88
C ARG A 14 23.85 -17.78 40.53
N ASN A 15 23.00 -16.89 41.06
CA ASN A 15 21.70 -17.28 41.63
C ASN A 15 20.58 -17.38 40.59
N LEU A 16 20.76 -16.81 39.38
CA LEU A 16 19.79 -16.91 38.28
C LEU A 16 19.83 -18.26 37.54
N ILE A 17 20.98 -18.94 37.54
CA ILE A 17 21.17 -20.21 36.81
C ILE A 17 20.69 -21.41 37.64
N ARG A 18 20.60 -21.30 38.98
CA ARG A 18 20.12 -22.37 39.85
C ARG A 18 18.60 -22.44 40.00
N THR A 19 17.87 -21.35 39.76
CA THR A 19 16.40 -21.32 39.89
C THR A 19 15.64 -21.75 38.62
N PHE A 20 16.30 -21.87 37.47
CA PHE A 20 15.68 -22.32 36.22
C PHE A 20 16.14 -23.71 35.73
N GLY A 21 16.98 -24.40 36.51
CA GLY A 21 17.64 -25.65 36.11
C GLY A 21 16.88 -26.97 36.37
N VAL A 22 15.62 -26.97 36.82
CA VAL A 22 14.88 -28.22 37.15
C VAL A 22 13.47 -28.24 36.57
N ALA A 23 13.37 -28.20 35.24
CA ALA A 23 12.17 -28.64 34.52
C ALA A 23 12.57 -29.51 33.32
N ALA A 24 13.37 -30.55 33.59
CA ALA A 24 13.60 -31.65 32.67
C ALA A 24 12.63 -32.78 33.04
N GLY A 25 11.67 -33.09 32.15
CA GLY A 25 10.86 -34.31 32.27
C GLY A 25 9.35 -34.13 32.08
N ALA A 26 8.91 -33.60 30.94
CA ALA A 26 7.60 -33.93 30.38
C ALA A 26 7.68 -33.79 28.86
N LEU A 27 7.88 -34.91 28.15
CA LEU A 27 7.60 -35.02 26.73
C LEU A 27 6.08 -34.93 26.54
N VAL A 28 5.55 -33.71 26.53
CA VAL A 28 4.27 -33.45 25.87
C VAL A 28 4.60 -33.31 24.40
N SER A 29 4.28 -34.34 23.63
CA SER A 29 4.09 -34.23 22.19
C SER A 29 3.09 -33.10 21.93
N VAL A 30 3.60 -31.89 21.70
CA VAL A 30 2.82 -30.76 21.23
C VAL A 30 2.34 -31.19 19.84
N PRO A 31 1.03 -31.40 19.62
CA PRO A 31 0.55 -31.64 18.27
C PRO A 31 0.99 -30.43 17.45
N LEU A 32 1.64 -30.69 16.31
CA LEU A 32 1.92 -29.69 15.29
C LEU A 32 0.76 -28.71 15.28
N LEU A 33 1.08 -27.45 15.59
CA LEU A 33 0.18 -26.30 15.57
C LEU A 33 -0.86 -26.53 14.48
N THR A 34 -2.07 -26.90 14.91
CA THR A 34 -3.25 -26.79 14.07
C THR A 34 -3.33 -25.31 13.78
N ARG A 35 -2.80 -24.89 12.62
CA ARG A 35 -3.14 -23.60 12.05
C ARG A 35 -4.66 -23.52 12.15
N PRO A 36 -5.24 -22.51 12.82
CA PRO A 36 -6.68 -22.36 12.79
C PRO A 36 -7.06 -22.42 11.31
N SER A 37 -7.86 -23.43 10.96
CA SER A 37 -8.41 -23.52 9.61
C SER A 37 -9.34 -22.32 9.52
N PHE A 38 -8.79 -21.20 9.05
CA PHE A 38 -9.61 -20.07 8.65
C PHE A 38 -10.54 -20.66 7.59
N ALA A 39 -11.84 -20.65 7.88
CA ALA A 39 -12.84 -21.09 6.93
C ALA A 39 -12.50 -20.45 5.59
N GLN A 40 -12.40 -21.25 4.53
CA GLN A 40 -12.15 -20.72 3.20
C GLN A 40 -13.22 -19.68 2.90
N VAL A 41 -12.82 -18.41 2.91
CA VAL A 41 -13.70 -17.32 2.51
C VAL A 41 -14.09 -17.59 1.06
N SER A 42 -15.37 -17.46 0.73
CA SER A 42 -15.83 -17.50 -0.65
C SER A 42 -16.37 -16.13 -1.00
N PHE A 43 -16.00 -15.62 -2.16
CA PHE A 43 -16.47 -14.32 -2.65
C PHE A 43 -17.57 -14.55 -3.68
N ALA A 44 -18.64 -13.76 -3.60
CA ALA A 44 -19.72 -13.80 -4.59
C ALA A 44 -19.29 -13.16 -5.92
N ASP A 45 -18.46 -12.12 -5.85
CA ASP A 45 -17.86 -11.41 -6.98
C ASP A 45 -16.33 -11.49 -6.91
N ASP A 46 -15.63 -11.19 -8.00
CA ASP A 46 -14.17 -11.10 -8.02
C ASP A 46 -13.68 -10.14 -6.90
N PRO A 47 -12.86 -10.58 -5.93
CA PRO A 47 -12.39 -9.70 -4.87
C PRO A 47 -11.30 -8.72 -5.34
N TYR A 48 -10.69 -8.90 -6.51
CA TYR A 48 -9.57 -8.07 -6.99
C TYR A 48 -10.00 -6.90 -7.89
N ARG A 49 -11.21 -6.35 -7.70
CA ARG A 49 -11.76 -5.27 -8.56
C ARG A 49 -11.01 -3.95 -8.53
N LEU A 50 -10.11 -3.76 -7.56
CA LEU A 50 -9.22 -2.59 -7.46
C LEU A 50 -7.81 -2.88 -7.97
N GLY A 51 -7.61 -4.06 -8.57
CA GLY A 51 -6.37 -4.52 -9.15
C GLY A 51 -5.31 -4.84 -8.11
N ILE A 52 -4.07 -4.76 -8.59
CA ILE A 52 -2.85 -5.01 -7.84
C ILE A 52 -1.87 -3.86 -8.13
N ALA A 53 -0.88 -3.70 -7.28
CA ALA A 53 0.18 -2.72 -7.51
C ALA A 53 1.50 -3.22 -6.92
N ALA A 54 2.61 -2.67 -7.40
CA ALA A 54 3.91 -2.80 -6.77
C ALA A 54 4.50 -1.42 -6.52
N GLY A 55 5.36 -1.29 -5.52
CA GLY A 55 5.92 0.01 -5.18
C GLY A 55 7.13 -0.05 -4.27
N ASP A 56 7.73 1.12 -4.09
CA ASP A 56 8.93 1.31 -3.29
C ASP A 56 10.06 0.29 -3.55
N PRO A 57 10.44 0.03 -4.82
CA PRO A 57 11.46 -0.96 -5.12
C PRO A 57 12.81 -0.59 -4.49
N SER A 58 13.53 -1.63 -4.09
CA SER A 58 14.88 -1.62 -3.54
C SER A 58 15.74 -2.65 -4.29
N PRO A 59 17.06 -2.71 -4.04
CA PRO A 59 17.92 -3.67 -4.72
C PRO A 59 17.54 -5.13 -4.49
N ASP A 60 16.95 -5.42 -3.34
CA ASP A 60 16.63 -6.76 -2.90
C ASP A 60 15.12 -7.07 -2.93
N GLY A 61 14.29 -6.15 -3.42
CA GLY A 61 12.85 -6.30 -3.23
C GLY A 61 11.97 -5.13 -3.65
N PHE A 62 10.70 -5.23 -3.29
CA PHE A 62 9.66 -4.22 -3.52
C PHE A 62 8.43 -4.56 -2.67
N VAL A 63 7.51 -3.61 -2.54
CA VAL A 63 6.18 -3.84 -1.96
C VAL A 63 5.27 -4.39 -3.04
N ILE A 64 4.51 -5.45 -2.74
CA ILE A 64 3.32 -5.83 -3.52
C ILE A 64 2.07 -5.51 -2.73
N TRP A 65 1.05 -5.04 -3.45
CA TRP A 65 -0.19 -4.52 -2.89
C TRP A 65 -1.42 -5.05 -3.60
N THR A 66 -2.48 -5.31 -2.85
CA THR A 66 -3.84 -5.46 -3.36
C THR A 66 -4.86 -5.13 -2.26
N ARG A 67 -6.14 -5.13 -2.60
CA ARG A 67 -7.26 -4.97 -1.67
C ARG A 67 -8.40 -5.88 -2.08
N LEU A 68 -8.94 -6.61 -1.11
CA LEU A 68 -10.14 -7.42 -1.32
C LEU A 68 -11.36 -6.50 -1.28
N ALA A 69 -12.03 -6.34 -2.42
CA ALA A 69 -13.17 -5.45 -2.60
C ALA A 69 -14.17 -5.98 -3.65
N PRO A 70 -14.94 -7.05 -3.34
CA PRO A 70 -15.98 -7.56 -4.22
C PRO A 70 -17.00 -6.48 -4.64
N LYS A 71 -17.29 -5.54 -3.71
CA LYS A 71 -18.24 -4.44 -3.92
C LYS A 71 -17.60 -3.09 -3.58
N PRO A 72 -16.80 -2.51 -4.49
CA PRO A 72 -15.87 -1.44 -4.19
C PRO A 72 -16.51 -0.10 -3.77
N PHE A 73 -17.82 0.06 -3.95
CA PHE A 73 -18.54 1.29 -3.59
C PHE A 73 -19.41 1.15 -2.35
N GLU A 74 -19.54 -0.05 -1.79
CA GLU A 74 -20.21 -0.26 -0.50
C GLU A 74 -19.25 0.05 0.66
N ILE A 75 -19.81 0.50 1.79
CA ILE A 75 -19.05 0.63 3.04
C ILE A 75 -18.46 -0.73 3.39
N GLY A 76 -17.16 -0.78 3.64
CA GLY A 76 -16.46 -2.04 3.91
C GLY A 76 -16.24 -2.93 2.67
N PHE A 77 -16.48 -2.43 1.45
CA PHE A 77 -16.06 -3.06 0.20
C PHE A 77 -16.75 -4.40 -0.14
N GLY A 78 -17.88 -4.69 0.51
CA GLY A 78 -18.55 -5.99 0.44
C GLY A 78 -17.82 -7.09 1.22
N MET A 79 -16.90 -6.71 2.12
CA MET A 79 -16.19 -7.61 3.01
C MET A 79 -16.89 -7.72 4.37
N ASP A 80 -16.71 -8.86 5.03
CA ASP A 80 -17.10 -9.04 6.43
C ASP A 80 -16.07 -8.41 7.38
N THR A 81 -16.38 -8.36 8.68
CA THR A 81 -15.45 -7.82 9.69
C THR A 81 -14.40 -8.83 10.14
N ARG A 82 -14.16 -9.91 9.39
CA ARG A 82 -13.16 -10.92 9.75
C ARG A 82 -11.88 -10.69 8.95
N PRO A 83 -10.71 -11.01 9.52
CA PRO A 83 -9.47 -11.05 8.76
C PRO A 83 -9.51 -12.18 7.72
N VAL A 84 -8.92 -11.94 6.55
CA VAL A 84 -8.82 -12.91 5.45
C VAL A 84 -7.36 -13.20 5.13
N GLU A 85 -6.99 -14.47 5.03
CA GLU A 85 -5.68 -14.88 4.54
C GLU A 85 -5.59 -14.75 3.03
N VAL A 86 -4.52 -14.09 2.56
CA VAL A 86 -4.23 -13.87 1.14
C VAL A 86 -2.85 -14.45 0.86
N ALA A 87 -2.80 -15.54 0.10
CA ALA A 87 -1.55 -16.09 -0.39
C ALA A 87 -0.98 -15.19 -1.49
N TRP A 88 0.34 -15.09 -1.56
CA TRP A 88 1.04 -14.30 -2.57
C TRP A 88 2.26 -15.07 -3.07
N GLU A 89 2.60 -14.82 -4.33
CA GLU A 89 3.72 -15.44 -5.03
C GLU A 89 4.49 -14.38 -5.83
N VAL A 90 5.81 -14.54 -5.89
CA VAL A 90 6.72 -13.80 -6.77
C VAL A 90 7.53 -14.81 -7.56
N ALA A 91 7.57 -14.63 -8.88
CA ALA A 91 8.26 -15.50 -9.83
C ALA A 91 9.35 -14.76 -10.59
N SER A 92 10.35 -15.52 -11.05
CA SER A 92 11.44 -14.99 -11.88
C SER A 92 11.08 -14.91 -13.38
N ASP A 93 9.89 -15.41 -13.75
CA ASP A 93 9.33 -15.46 -15.10
C ASP A 93 7.81 -15.19 -15.11
N GLU A 94 7.30 -14.70 -16.24
CA GLU A 94 5.90 -14.31 -16.42
C GLU A 94 4.90 -15.48 -16.31
N LYS A 95 5.33 -16.69 -16.61
CA LYS A 95 4.47 -17.88 -16.58
C LYS A 95 4.35 -18.47 -15.19
N PHE A 96 5.03 -17.89 -14.19
CA PHE A 96 5.14 -18.42 -12.82
C PHE A 96 5.67 -19.86 -12.80
N ALA A 97 6.59 -20.20 -13.71
CA ALA A 97 7.22 -21.52 -13.74
C ALA A 97 8.22 -21.68 -12.58
N THR A 98 8.88 -20.59 -12.17
CA THR A 98 9.82 -20.58 -11.05
C THR A 98 9.40 -19.54 -10.01
N ILE A 99 8.77 -20.01 -8.93
CA ILE A 99 8.47 -19.18 -7.76
C ILE A 99 9.75 -18.98 -6.95
N VAL A 100 10.12 -17.72 -6.71
CA VAL A 100 11.32 -17.33 -5.96
C VAL A 100 11.01 -16.83 -4.55
N GLN A 101 9.80 -16.31 -4.32
CA GLN A 101 9.29 -15.96 -3.00
C GLN A 101 7.78 -16.24 -2.94
N SER A 102 7.29 -16.62 -1.78
CA SER A 102 5.85 -16.82 -1.54
C SER A 102 5.51 -16.71 -0.07
N GLY A 103 4.25 -16.46 0.24
CA GLY A 103 3.78 -16.46 1.62
C GLY A 103 2.28 -16.23 1.72
N VAL A 104 1.86 -15.92 2.95
CA VAL A 104 0.47 -15.55 3.27
C VAL A 104 0.51 -14.25 4.05
N ALA A 105 -0.36 -13.32 3.69
CA ALA A 105 -0.59 -12.07 4.39
C ALA A 105 -2.03 -12.02 4.90
N THR A 106 -2.27 -11.27 5.98
CA THR A 106 -3.60 -11.11 6.55
C THR A 106 -4.20 -9.77 6.10
N ALA A 107 -5.26 -9.84 5.30
CA ALA A 107 -6.10 -8.69 4.97
C ALA A 107 -7.06 -8.43 6.14
N SER A 108 -6.76 -7.41 6.96
CA SER A 108 -7.52 -7.06 8.16
C SER A 108 -8.59 -6.01 7.88
N PRO A 109 -9.79 -6.09 8.49
CA PRO A 109 -10.81 -5.02 8.40
C PRO A 109 -10.31 -3.67 8.93
N LEU A 110 -9.29 -3.66 9.81
CA LEU A 110 -8.71 -2.42 10.36
C LEU A 110 -8.07 -1.54 9.28
N LEU A 111 -7.52 -2.16 8.24
CA LEU A 111 -6.97 -1.51 7.04
C LEU A 111 -7.87 -1.78 5.82
N ALA A 112 -9.15 -2.03 6.06
CA ALA A 112 -10.15 -2.30 5.04
C ALA A 112 -9.73 -3.37 4.01
N HIS A 113 -9.17 -4.46 4.54
CA HIS A 113 -8.76 -5.66 3.80
C HIS A 113 -7.73 -5.40 2.70
N THR A 114 -6.86 -4.42 2.90
CA THR A 114 -5.68 -4.23 2.08
C THR A 114 -4.59 -5.21 2.48
N VAL A 115 -3.73 -5.55 1.52
CA VAL A 115 -2.56 -6.39 1.69
C VAL A 115 -1.35 -5.58 1.26
N HIS A 116 -0.36 -5.51 2.14
CA HIS A 116 0.95 -4.94 1.87
C HIS A 116 2.00 -5.98 2.23
N VAL A 117 2.80 -6.42 1.27
CA VAL A 117 3.89 -7.37 1.49
C VAL A 117 5.19 -6.74 1.02
N GLU A 118 6.14 -6.58 1.95
CA GLU A 118 7.51 -6.22 1.61
C GLU A 118 8.28 -7.48 1.21
N VAL A 119 8.41 -7.69 -0.09
CA VAL A 119 9.20 -8.79 -0.65
C VAL A 119 10.67 -8.41 -0.54
N ALA A 120 11.51 -9.35 -0.11
CA ALA A 120 12.96 -9.18 0.03
C ALA A 120 13.72 -10.40 -0.50
N GLY A 121 15.05 -10.36 -0.50
CA GLY A 121 15.91 -11.48 -0.92
C GLY A 121 15.90 -11.76 -2.43
N LEU A 122 15.46 -10.80 -3.24
CA LEU A 122 15.52 -10.86 -4.70
C LEU A 122 16.86 -10.36 -5.21
N SER A 123 17.22 -10.73 -6.45
CA SER A 123 18.40 -10.18 -7.12
C SER A 123 18.12 -8.76 -7.63
N PRO A 124 19.12 -7.86 -7.62
CA PRO A 124 18.96 -6.48 -8.08
C PRO A 124 18.83 -6.34 -9.59
N GLY A 125 18.20 -5.23 -10.01
CA GLY A 125 18.20 -4.75 -11.39
C GLY A 125 17.43 -5.59 -12.41
N ARG A 126 16.51 -6.47 -11.99
CA ARG A 126 15.79 -7.39 -12.90
C ARG A 126 14.29 -7.46 -12.64
N PRO A 127 13.48 -7.79 -13.66
CA PRO A 127 12.04 -7.93 -13.50
C PRO A 127 11.66 -9.22 -12.76
N TYR A 128 10.53 -9.13 -12.05
CA TYR A 128 9.83 -10.20 -11.37
C TYR A 128 8.33 -10.05 -11.61
N TRP A 129 7.60 -11.16 -11.50
CA TRP A 129 6.16 -11.20 -11.65
C TRP A 129 5.50 -11.62 -10.35
N TYR A 130 4.36 -11.06 -10.00
CA TYR A 130 3.69 -11.33 -8.74
C TYR A 130 2.17 -11.47 -8.90
N ARG A 131 1.54 -12.22 -7.99
CA ARG A 131 0.07 -12.40 -7.93
C ARG A 131 -0.40 -12.78 -6.53
N PHE A 132 -1.69 -12.64 -6.30
CA PHE A 132 -2.38 -12.96 -5.05
C PHE A 132 -3.46 -14.03 -5.25
N ARG A 133 -3.78 -14.76 -4.18
CA ARG A 133 -4.85 -15.76 -4.12
C ARG A 133 -5.59 -15.68 -2.80
N ALA A 134 -6.91 -15.67 -2.87
CA ALA A 134 -7.78 -15.67 -1.69
C ALA A 134 -9.12 -16.29 -2.09
N GLY A 135 -9.66 -17.18 -1.25
CA GLY A 135 -11.01 -17.71 -1.42
C GLY A 135 -11.31 -18.34 -2.79
N GLY A 136 -10.33 -19.03 -3.39
CA GLY A 136 -10.45 -19.62 -4.72
C GLY A 136 -10.24 -18.64 -5.89
N ALA A 137 -10.26 -17.33 -5.64
CA ALA A 137 -9.95 -16.30 -6.63
C ALA A 137 -8.43 -16.07 -6.74
N GLN A 138 -7.97 -15.71 -7.95
CA GLN A 138 -6.60 -15.30 -8.24
C GLN A 138 -6.63 -13.89 -8.85
N SER A 139 -5.73 -13.02 -8.39
CA SER A 139 -5.56 -11.70 -9.01
C SER A 139 -5.01 -11.82 -10.44
N PRO A 140 -5.04 -10.72 -11.23
CA PRO A 140 -4.13 -10.54 -12.35
C PRO A 140 -2.67 -10.73 -11.92
N ALA A 141 -1.78 -10.95 -12.89
CA ALA A 141 -0.34 -10.91 -12.65
C ALA A 141 0.18 -9.49 -12.85
N GLY A 142 1.10 -9.05 -11.99
CA GLY A 142 1.80 -7.78 -12.12
C GLY A 142 3.29 -8.00 -12.30
N LYS A 143 3.99 -6.96 -12.75
CA LYS A 143 5.43 -6.92 -12.98
C LYS A 143 6.05 -5.81 -12.14
N ALA A 144 7.20 -6.10 -11.55
CA ALA A 144 8.02 -5.13 -10.83
C ALA A 144 9.49 -5.41 -11.08
N LYS A 145 10.31 -4.35 -11.12
CA LYS A 145 11.76 -4.45 -11.26
C LYS A 145 12.43 -3.99 -9.97
N THR A 146 13.29 -4.83 -9.40
CA THR A 146 14.17 -4.40 -8.30
C THR A 146 15.12 -3.32 -8.81
N THR A 147 15.46 -2.36 -7.95
CA THR A 147 16.46 -1.36 -8.36
C THR A 147 17.83 -2.03 -8.55
N PRO A 148 18.75 -1.46 -9.33
CA PRO A 148 20.14 -1.87 -9.29
C PRO A 148 20.71 -1.66 -7.88
N ALA A 149 21.75 -2.42 -7.53
CA ALA A 149 22.48 -2.19 -6.28
C ALA A 149 23.06 -0.77 -6.25
N ALA A 150 23.15 -0.17 -5.07
CA ALA A 150 23.75 1.16 -4.93
C ALA A 150 25.20 1.15 -5.47
N GLY A 151 25.53 2.13 -6.32
CA GLY A 151 26.85 2.22 -6.96
C GLY A 151 27.11 1.24 -8.10
N ALA A 152 26.13 0.38 -8.46
CA ALA A 152 26.25 -0.44 -9.66
C ALA A 152 26.15 0.45 -10.91
N ALA A 153 27.03 0.19 -11.89
CA ALA A 153 27.03 0.91 -13.16
C ALA A 153 25.70 0.71 -13.92
N VAL A 154 24.97 1.79 -14.15
CA VAL A 154 23.70 1.78 -14.91
C VAL A 154 23.82 2.69 -16.12
N SER A 155 23.72 2.11 -17.32
CA SER A 155 23.85 2.86 -18.58
C SER A 155 22.58 3.61 -19.00
N ARG A 156 21.40 3.17 -18.53
CA ARG A 156 20.10 3.76 -18.88
C ARG A 156 19.04 3.41 -17.84
N VAL A 157 18.12 4.35 -17.62
CA VAL A 157 16.87 4.16 -16.90
C VAL A 157 15.72 4.71 -17.75
N ARG A 158 14.60 3.99 -17.81
CA ARG A 158 13.34 4.47 -18.40
C ARG A 158 12.29 4.53 -17.30
N PHE A 159 11.73 5.71 -17.02
CA PHE A 159 10.65 5.86 -16.05
C PHE A 159 9.54 6.74 -16.61
N ALA A 160 8.32 6.53 -16.10
CA ALA A 160 7.17 7.35 -16.42
C ALA A 160 6.84 8.28 -15.24
N ILE A 161 6.20 9.40 -15.54
CA ILE A 161 5.73 10.37 -14.55
C ILE A 161 4.19 10.45 -14.65
N SER A 162 3.52 10.45 -13.50
CA SER A 162 2.07 10.42 -13.37
C SER A 162 1.61 11.36 -12.26
N GLY A 163 0.44 11.97 -12.40
CA GLY A 163 -0.19 12.82 -11.38
C GLY A 163 -1.35 13.61 -11.99
N CYS A 164 -2.05 14.39 -11.17
CA CYS A 164 -3.18 15.23 -11.57
C CYS A 164 -4.22 14.48 -12.43
N GLN A 165 -4.61 13.29 -11.97
CA GLN A 165 -5.46 12.36 -12.72
C GLN A 165 -6.93 12.55 -12.37
N ASN A 166 -7.47 13.77 -12.45
CA ASN A 166 -8.86 14.02 -12.09
C ASN A 166 -9.82 13.09 -12.87
N TYR A 167 -10.55 12.26 -12.13
CA TYR A 167 -11.48 11.26 -12.67
C TYR A 167 -12.59 11.87 -13.54
N GLU A 168 -13.07 13.06 -13.19
CA GLU A 168 -14.06 13.81 -13.96
C GLU A 168 -13.44 14.52 -15.17
N GLY A 169 -12.13 14.76 -15.15
CA GLY A 169 -11.41 15.50 -16.20
C GLY A 169 -11.25 14.73 -17.51
N GLY A 170 -11.37 13.39 -17.48
CA GLY A 170 -11.33 12.59 -18.70
C GLY A 170 -11.16 11.08 -18.47
N LEU A 171 -10.98 10.37 -19.59
CA LEU A 171 -10.61 8.96 -19.56
C LEU A 171 -9.12 8.81 -19.27
N PHE A 172 -8.79 7.74 -18.56
CA PHE A 172 -7.42 7.38 -18.20
C PHE A 172 -6.64 6.72 -19.35
N THR A 173 -6.87 7.19 -20.58
CA THR A 173 -6.21 6.69 -21.80
C THR A 173 -4.70 6.80 -21.73
N ALA A 174 -4.16 7.84 -21.05
CA ALA A 174 -2.73 7.99 -20.81
C ALA A 174 -2.12 6.76 -20.10
N TYR A 175 -2.83 6.17 -19.13
CA TYR A 175 -2.34 4.99 -18.40
C TYR A 175 -2.28 3.73 -19.26
N ARG A 176 -3.16 3.61 -20.27
CA ARG A 176 -3.06 2.54 -21.27
C ARG A 176 -1.76 2.64 -22.07
N HIS A 177 -1.37 3.85 -22.45
CA HIS A 177 -0.12 4.09 -23.16
C HIS A 177 1.08 3.88 -22.24
N LEU A 178 1.04 4.41 -21.01
CA LEU A 178 2.08 4.18 -20.01
C LEU A 178 2.35 2.69 -19.77
N ALA A 179 1.30 1.86 -19.65
CA ALA A 179 1.45 0.43 -19.46
C ALA A 179 2.16 -0.27 -20.63
N ALA A 180 2.06 0.26 -21.85
CA ALA A 180 2.74 -0.27 -23.04
C ALA A 180 4.20 0.19 -23.16
N GLU A 181 4.61 1.21 -22.40
CA GLU A 181 5.97 1.75 -22.41
C GLU A 181 6.97 0.94 -21.58
N ASP A 182 6.56 -0.14 -20.90
CA ASP A 182 7.44 -1.03 -20.10
C ASP A 182 8.48 -0.27 -19.22
N PRO A 183 8.06 0.70 -18.38
CA PRO A 183 9.00 1.49 -17.60
C PRO A 183 9.70 0.66 -16.50
N ASP A 184 10.93 1.04 -16.15
CA ASP A 184 11.66 0.46 -15.01
C ASP A 184 10.94 0.77 -13.68
N PHE A 185 10.32 1.95 -13.59
CA PHE A 185 9.44 2.37 -12.51
C PHE A 185 8.53 3.53 -12.94
N VAL A 186 7.49 3.83 -12.16
CA VAL A 186 6.62 4.99 -12.33
C VAL A 186 6.78 5.93 -11.14
N PHE A 187 6.96 7.23 -11.37
CA PHE A 187 6.90 8.25 -10.33
C PHE A 187 5.51 8.90 -10.34
N CYS A 188 4.77 8.80 -9.24
CA CYS A 188 3.50 9.52 -9.08
C CYS A 188 3.72 10.72 -8.16
N TYR A 189 3.56 11.94 -8.70
CA TYR A 189 3.94 13.17 -8.01
C TYR A 189 2.82 13.82 -7.16
N GLY A 190 1.61 13.25 -7.18
CA GLY A 190 0.48 13.72 -6.39
C GLY A 190 -0.80 13.88 -7.22
N ASP A 191 -1.86 14.34 -6.57
CA ASP A 191 -3.21 14.43 -7.14
C ASP A 191 -3.69 13.12 -7.79
N TYR A 192 -3.36 12.01 -7.13
CA TYR A 192 -3.83 10.68 -7.48
C TYR A 192 -5.35 10.59 -7.33
N ILE A 193 -5.92 11.25 -6.32
CA ILE A 193 -7.36 11.48 -6.21
C ILE A 193 -7.63 12.98 -6.14
N TYR A 194 -8.91 13.33 -6.33
CA TYR A 194 -9.46 14.62 -5.97
C TYR A 194 -10.54 14.38 -4.92
N GLU A 195 -10.68 15.30 -4.00
CA GLU A 195 -11.56 15.32 -2.83
C GLU A 195 -12.98 15.84 -3.11
N ASN A 196 -13.08 16.72 -4.11
CA ASN A 196 -14.29 17.43 -4.50
C ASN A 196 -15.49 16.49 -4.74
N GLY A 197 -16.71 16.91 -4.37
CA GLY A 197 -17.93 16.19 -4.75
C GLY A 197 -18.20 16.27 -6.24
N GLY A 198 -18.89 15.27 -6.81
CA GLY A 198 -19.08 15.19 -8.26
C GLY A 198 -19.80 16.40 -8.86
N ARG A 199 -19.23 16.95 -9.94
CA ARG A 199 -19.75 18.14 -10.63
C ARG A 199 -20.13 17.80 -12.07
N ALA A 200 -21.16 18.49 -12.59
CA ALA A 200 -21.42 18.43 -14.02
C ALA A 200 -20.29 19.15 -14.76
N ALA A 201 -19.66 18.47 -15.71
CA ALA A 201 -18.70 19.11 -16.59
C ALA A 201 -19.36 20.28 -17.35
N PRO A 202 -18.66 21.40 -17.59
CA PRO A 202 -19.18 22.47 -18.42
C PRO A 202 -19.55 21.93 -19.80
N PRO A 203 -20.68 22.37 -20.39
CA PRO A 203 -21.06 21.98 -21.75
C PRO A 203 -19.90 22.20 -22.74
N GLU A 204 -19.80 21.36 -23.76
CA GLU A 204 -18.82 21.47 -24.85
C GLU A 204 -17.35 21.27 -24.45
N THR A 205 -17.08 20.77 -23.23
CA THR A 205 -15.73 20.33 -22.82
C THR A 205 -15.47 18.85 -23.12
N PRO A 206 -14.22 18.41 -23.29
CA PRO A 206 -13.89 16.98 -23.39
C PRO A 206 -14.42 16.15 -22.21
N ALA A 207 -14.42 16.72 -21.00
CA ALA A 207 -14.99 16.09 -19.80
C ALA A 207 -16.49 15.81 -19.93
N ALA A 208 -17.25 16.70 -20.58
CA ALA A 208 -18.69 16.51 -20.83
C ALA A 208 -18.98 15.33 -21.76
N LEU A 209 -18.05 14.96 -22.65
CA LEU A 209 -18.19 13.80 -23.53
C LEU A 209 -18.03 12.47 -22.79
N VAL A 210 -17.22 12.46 -21.73
CA VAL A 210 -16.91 11.25 -20.95
C VAL A 210 -17.98 10.98 -19.89
N ASN A 211 -18.63 12.03 -19.37
CA ASN A 211 -19.69 11.97 -18.35
C ASN A 211 -19.33 11.10 -17.13
N ARG A 212 -18.04 11.07 -16.77
CA ARG A 212 -17.57 10.52 -15.50
C ARG A 212 -17.78 11.55 -14.41
N ARG A 213 -18.30 11.10 -13.27
CA ARG A 213 -18.51 11.95 -12.10
C ARG A 213 -17.97 11.30 -10.86
N HIS A 214 -17.46 12.10 -9.94
CA HIS A 214 -17.20 11.65 -8.60
C HIS A 214 -18.49 11.25 -7.90
N LEU A 215 -18.36 10.48 -6.82
CA LEU A 215 -19.48 10.27 -5.90
C LEU A 215 -19.97 11.64 -5.34
N PRO A 216 -21.27 11.77 -5.02
CA PRO A 216 -21.81 13.02 -4.49
C PRO A 216 -21.15 13.43 -3.17
N GLY A 217 -20.98 14.74 -2.98
CA GLY A 217 -20.41 15.31 -1.76
C GLY A 217 -18.88 15.27 -1.74
N GLU A 218 -18.29 16.30 -1.15
CA GLU A 218 -16.86 16.33 -0.85
C GLU A 218 -16.52 15.31 0.25
N ILE A 219 -15.33 14.73 0.20
CA ILE A 219 -14.92 13.63 1.09
C ILE A 219 -14.29 14.14 2.39
N PHE A 220 -14.72 13.59 3.54
CA PHE A 220 -14.19 13.97 4.85
C PHE A 220 -13.85 12.77 5.74
N SER A 221 -14.69 11.74 5.74
CA SER A 221 -14.48 10.56 6.56
C SER A 221 -13.55 9.55 5.89
N VAL A 222 -12.95 8.65 6.67
CA VAL A 222 -12.08 7.59 6.12
C VAL A 222 -12.81 6.73 5.09
N ASP A 223 -14.11 6.49 5.26
CA ASP A 223 -14.91 5.75 4.29
C ASP A 223 -15.11 6.53 2.98
N ASP A 224 -15.30 7.85 3.04
CA ASP A 224 -15.39 8.69 1.85
C ASP A 224 -14.09 8.65 1.04
N TYR A 225 -12.94 8.79 1.71
CA TYR A 225 -11.64 8.64 1.05
C TYR A 225 -11.44 7.24 0.47
N ARG A 226 -11.78 6.19 1.23
CA ARG A 226 -11.66 4.80 0.74
C ARG A 226 -12.49 4.57 -0.52
N ARG A 227 -13.74 5.06 -0.55
CA ARG A 227 -14.62 4.96 -1.73
C ARG A 227 -14.12 5.83 -2.89
N ARG A 228 -13.53 7.00 -2.60
CA ARG A 228 -12.86 7.82 -3.63
C ARG A 228 -11.69 7.10 -4.27
N TYR A 229 -10.79 6.52 -3.49
CA TYR A 229 -9.70 5.71 -4.03
C TYR A 229 -10.21 4.52 -4.83
N ALA A 230 -11.27 3.86 -4.36
CA ALA A 230 -11.87 2.76 -5.09
C ALA A 230 -12.46 3.18 -6.43
N GLN A 231 -13.06 4.37 -6.52
CA GLN A 231 -13.54 4.95 -7.77
C GLN A 231 -12.40 5.14 -8.78
N TYR A 232 -11.26 5.67 -8.33
CA TYR A 232 -10.09 5.88 -9.19
C TYR A 232 -9.42 4.55 -9.57
N LYS A 233 -9.11 3.71 -8.58
CA LYS A 233 -8.44 2.41 -8.78
C LYS A 233 -9.31 1.38 -9.49
N GLY A 234 -10.62 1.60 -9.60
CA GLY A 234 -11.51 0.80 -10.43
C GLY A 234 -11.34 1.00 -11.93
N ASP A 235 -10.58 2.02 -12.37
CA ASP A 235 -10.32 2.26 -13.79
C ASP A 235 -9.37 1.20 -14.37
N PRO A 236 -9.74 0.49 -15.45
CA PRO A 236 -8.94 -0.60 -16.00
C PRO A 236 -7.59 -0.14 -16.58
N ASN A 237 -7.50 1.10 -17.08
CA ASN A 237 -6.23 1.61 -17.61
C ASN A 237 -5.26 1.93 -16.47
N LEU A 238 -5.77 2.49 -15.36
CA LEU A 238 -4.96 2.72 -14.17
C LEU A 238 -4.50 1.39 -13.53
N GLN A 239 -5.37 0.38 -13.49
CA GLN A 239 -4.98 -0.97 -13.05
C GLN A 239 -3.87 -1.57 -13.93
N ALA A 240 -3.99 -1.43 -15.26
CA ALA A 240 -2.95 -1.89 -16.18
C ALA A 240 -1.60 -1.20 -15.92
N ALA A 241 -1.61 0.11 -15.65
CA ALA A 241 -0.40 0.86 -15.32
C ALA A 241 0.22 0.47 -13.96
N HIS A 242 -0.59 0.19 -12.93
CA HIS A 242 -0.11 -0.35 -11.66
C HIS A 242 0.45 -1.76 -11.76
N ALA A 243 -0.10 -2.59 -12.66
CA ALA A 243 0.40 -3.94 -12.90
C ALA A 243 1.66 -3.98 -13.78
N ALA A 244 1.98 -2.91 -14.52
CA ALA A 244 3.08 -2.90 -15.48
C ALA A 244 4.47 -2.67 -14.86
N ALA A 245 4.55 -1.92 -13.76
CA ALA A 245 5.81 -1.58 -13.11
C ALA A 245 5.60 -1.23 -11.63
N ALA A 246 6.70 -1.13 -10.87
CA ALA A 246 6.64 -0.63 -9.50
C ALA A 246 6.58 0.91 -9.46
N TRP A 247 5.79 1.45 -8.53
CA TRP A 247 5.55 2.88 -8.38
C TRP A 247 6.31 3.47 -7.19
N PHE A 248 6.77 4.70 -7.34
CA PHE A 248 7.19 5.60 -6.26
C PHE A 248 6.12 6.69 -6.09
N PRO A 249 5.07 6.45 -5.30
CA PRO A 249 4.05 7.46 -5.08
C PRO A 249 4.48 8.45 -3.99
N VAL A 250 4.20 9.73 -4.25
CA VAL A 250 4.05 10.80 -3.26
C VAL A 250 2.67 11.45 -3.48
N TRP A 251 2.16 12.18 -2.49
CA TRP A 251 0.94 12.96 -2.60
C TRP A 251 1.25 14.41 -2.97
N ASP A 252 0.20 15.14 -3.33
CA ASP A 252 0.14 16.59 -3.29
C ASP A 252 -1.05 17.01 -2.41
N ASP A 253 -1.78 18.07 -2.74
CA ASP A 253 -2.87 18.57 -1.91
C ASP A 253 -4.15 17.76 -2.00
N HIS A 254 -4.56 17.39 -3.23
CA HIS A 254 -5.88 16.81 -3.48
C HIS A 254 -6.08 15.38 -2.93
N GLU A 255 -5.02 14.74 -2.45
CA GLU A 255 -5.14 13.57 -1.56
C GLU A 255 -5.86 13.87 -0.24
N THR A 256 -5.96 15.14 0.15
CA THR A 256 -6.66 15.60 1.35
C THR A 256 -7.65 16.74 1.04
N ASP A 257 -7.15 17.91 0.64
CA ASP A 257 -7.93 19.14 0.51
C ASP A 257 -7.16 20.15 -0.34
N ASN A 258 -7.78 20.76 -1.35
CA ASN A 258 -7.11 21.70 -2.24
C ASN A 258 -6.22 22.72 -1.49
N ASN A 259 -5.00 22.94 -1.96
CA ASN A 259 -4.07 23.94 -1.42
C ASN A 259 -3.77 23.86 0.09
N TRP A 260 -4.03 22.76 0.78
CA TRP A 260 -3.69 22.65 2.19
C TRP A 260 -2.18 22.86 2.44
N ALA A 261 -1.88 23.44 3.60
CA ALA A 261 -0.52 23.76 4.01
C ALA A 261 -0.33 23.48 5.50
N SER A 262 0.45 22.45 5.81
CA SER A 262 0.71 21.99 7.17
C SER A 262 -0.59 21.70 7.94
N GLU A 263 -1.00 22.55 8.87
CA GLU A 263 -2.22 22.35 9.68
C GLU A 263 -3.43 23.16 9.18
N TRP A 264 -3.30 23.85 8.06
CA TRP A 264 -4.33 24.72 7.49
C TRP A 264 -4.93 24.10 6.23
N ASP A 265 -6.25 24.12 6.17
CA ASP A 265 -7.04 23.72 5.01
C ASP A 265 -7.31 24.90 4.07
N GLU A 266 -7.99 24.67 2.95
CA GLU A 266 -8.35 25.74 2.00
C GLU A 266 -9.30 26.77 2.65
N GLY A 267 -10.25 26.26 3.44
CA GLY A 267 -11.40 27.01 3.93
C GLY A 267 -11.11 27.91 5.13
N GLY A 268 -9.92 27.84 5.72
CA GLY A 268 -9.58 28.55 6.95
C GLY A 268 -10.32 28.02 8.17
N ASN A 269 -10.65 26.73 8.18
CA ASN A 269 -11.25 26.07 9.34
C ASN A 269 -10.23 25.94 10.49
N ALA A 270 -10.74 25.63 11.68
CA ALA A 270 -9.89 25.38 12.83
C ALA A 270 -8.93 24.19 12.56
N PRO A 271 -7.61 24.30 12.85
CA PRO A 271 -6.63 23.24 12.61
C PRO A 271 -6.99 21.88 13.23
N GLU A 272 -7.71 21.88 14.35
CA GLU A 272 -8.17 20.66 15.00
C GLU A 272 -9.17 19.88 14.15
N LEU A 273 -10.05 20.58 13.41
CA LEU A 273 -11.01 19.96 12.50
C LEU A 273 -10.29 19.38 11.28
N PHE A 274 -9.36 20.15 10.70
CA PHE A 274 -8.59 19.68 9.56
C PHE A 274 -7.71 18.48 9.91
N ARG A 275 -7.18 18.42 11.13
CA ARG A 275 -6.41 17.25 11.61
C ARG A 275 -7.21 15.94 11.54
N PHE A 276 -8.52 15.96 11.81
CA PHE A 276 -9.35 14.77 11.66
C PHE A 276 -9.51 14.35 10.20
N ARG A 277 -9.71 15.33 9.29
CA ARG A 277 -9.75 15.07 7.83
C ARG A 277 -8.42 14.50 7.34
N ARG A 278 -7.29 15.10 7.73
CA ARG A 278 -5.94 14.60 7.41
C ARG A 278 -5.74 13.16 7.90
N GLN A 279 -6.14 12.84 9.13
CA GLN A 279 -6.04 11.47 9.64
C GLN A 279 -6.81 10.46 8.78
N ALA A 280 -8.02 10.81 8.33
CA ALA A 280 -8.79 9.98 7.42
C ALA A 280 -8.11 9.83 6.05
N ALA A 281 -7.61 10.94 5.49
CA ALA A 281 -6.93 10.99 4.20
C ALA A 281 -5.64 10.14 4.18
N VAL A 282 -4.74 10.34 5.15
CA VAL A 282 -3.46 9.61 5.20
C VAL A 282 -3.65 8.12 5.45
N GLN A 283 -4.66 7.74 6.24
CA GLN A 283 -5.01 6.34 6.41
C GLN A 283 -5.48 5.71 5.09
N ALA A 284 -6.40 6.37 4.39
CA ALA A 284 -6.87 5.87 3.10
C ALA A 284 -5.76 5.87 2.03
N TYR A 285 -4.85 6.84 2.05
CA TYR A 285 -3.69 6.90 1.16
C TYR A 285 -2.78 5.68 1.37
N TYR A 286 -2.37 5.39 2.61
CA TYR A 286 -1.58 4.20 2.92
C TYR A 286 -2.29 2.91 2.49
N GLU A 287 -3.58 2.81 2.77
CA GLU A 287 -4.41 1.66 2.40
C GLU A 287 -4.42 1.40 0.87
N HIS A 288 -4.28 2.43 0.02
CA HIS A 288 -4.43 2.30 -1.44
C HIS A 288 -3.13 2.44 -2.25
N MET A 289 -2.02 2.73 -1.58
CA MET A 289 -0.71 2.91 -2.19
C MET A 289 0.24 1.77 -1.80
N PRO A 290 1.09 1.30 -2.74
CA PRO A 290 2.06 0.22 -2.50
C PRO A 290 3.29 0.73 -1.72
N LEU A 291 3.08 1.13 -0.48
CA LEU A 291 4.09 1.73 0.39
C LEU A 291 4.61 0.74 1.42
N ARG A 292 5.84 0.99 1.90
CA ARG A 292 6.45 0.20 2.98
C ARG A 292 5.78 0.47 4.31
N ARG A 293 5.93 -0.46 5.25
CA ARG A 293 5.42 -0.34 6.62
C ARG A 293 6.02 0.86 7.37
N THR A 294 7.20 1.33 6.97
CA THR A 294 7.78 2.58 7.49
C THR A 294 6.90 3.81 7.25
N SER A 295 5.97 3.73 6.28
CA SER A 295 4.99 4.76 5.96
C SER A 295 3.62 4.48 6.57
N LEU A 296 3.47 3.51 7.48
CA LEU A 296 2.22 3.32 8.21
C LEU A 296 1.91 4.60 9.01
N PRO A 297 0.70 5.20 8.86
CA PRO A 297 0.38 6.47 9.50
C PRO A 297 0.27 6.35 11.02
N ASN A 298 0.58 7.45 11.70
CA ASN A 298 0.33 7.66 13.12
C ASN A 298 -0.54 8.91 13.30
N GLY A 299 -1.85 8.72 13.41
CA GLY A 299 -2.82 9.81 13.37
C GLY A 299 -2.79 10.51 12.01
N ALA A 300 -2.62 11.83 12.01
CA ALA A 300 -2.54 12.65 10.79
C ALA A 300 -1.13 12.73 10.17
N ALA A 301 -0.13 12.08 10.77
CA ALA A 301 1.26 12.11 10.31
C ALA A 301 1.65 10.79 9.64
N MET A 302 2.48 10.86 8.60
CA MET A 302 2.98 9.69 7.89
C MET A 302 4.34 10.01 7.25
N GLN A 303 5.29 9.08 7.38
CA GLN A 303 6.62 9.23 6.76
C GLN A 303 6.52 8.88 5.28
N LEU A 304 6.35 9.90 4.43
CA LEU A 304 6.27 9.71 2.98
C LEU A 304 7.57 10.04 2.25
N TYR A 305 8.23 11.15 2.61
CA TYR A 305 9.48 11.53 1.98
C TYR A 305 10.55 10.44 2.20
N ARG A 306 11.35 10.15 1.17
CA ARG A 306 12.38 9.11 1.21
C ARG A 306 13.38 9.27 0.07
N ARG A 307 14.56 8.66 0.22
CA ARG A 307 15.59 8.59 -0.83
C ARG A 307 15.74 7.19 -1.39
N ARG A 308 16.02 7.08 -2.68
CA ARG A 308 16.41 5.82 -3.36
C ARG A 308 17.52 6.08 -4.37
N ALA A 309 18.59 5.30 -4.29
CA ALA A 309 19.59 5.26 -5.35
C ALA A 309 19.16 4.26 -6.43
N TYR A 310 19.44 4.58 -7.69
CA TYR A 310 19.25 3.70 -8.83
C TYR A 310 20.60 3.48 -9.51
N GLY A 311 21.35 2.49 -9.00
CA GLY A 311 22.74 2.30 -9.41
C GLY A 311 23.64 3.45 -8.95
N ASP A 312 24.52 3.88 -9.85
CA ASP A 312 25.32 5.10 -9.78
C ASP A 312 24.75 6.24 -10.66
N LEU A 313 23.62 6.01 -11.33
CA LEU A 313 23.09 6.95 -12.33
C LEU A 313 22.13 8.00 -11.74
N ILE A 314 21.24 7.61 -10.82
CA ILE A 314 20.19 8.49 -10.30
C ILE A 314 20.11 8.38 -8.77
N ASP A 315 20.04 9.53 -8.11
CA ASP A 315 19.61 9.68 -6.73
C ASP A 315 18.19 10.30 -6.69
N LEU A 316 17.20 9.49 -6.36
CA LEU A 316 15.80 9.91 -6.23
C LEU A 316 15.57 10.45 -4.82
N ASN A 317 15.24 11.74 -4.71
CA ASN A 317 14.78 12.37 -3.46
C ASN A 317 13.28 12.62 -3.60
N LEU A 318 12.47 11.70 -3.07
CA LEU A 318 11.01 11.80 -3.07
C LEU A 318 10.62 12.69 -1.89
N LEU A 319 10.16 13.90 -2.18
CA LEU A 319 9.82 14.89 -1.17
C LEU A 319 8.35 14.79 -0.76
N ASP A 320 8.06 15.37 0.40
CA ASP A 320 6.72 15.68 0.88
C ASP A 320 6.72 17.18 1.17
N THR A 321 5.90 17.93 0.42
CA THR A 321 5.91 19.40 0.41
C THR A 321 4.63 20.01 0.96
N ARG A 322 3.80 19.21 1.65
CA ARG A 322 2.54 19.65 2.25
C ARG A 322 2.58 19.75 3.77
#